data_AF-A0A965D1F7-F1
#
_entry.id   AF-A0A965D1F7-F1
#
_cell.length_a   1.000
_cell.length_b   1.000
_cell.length_c   1.000
_cell.angle_alpha   90.00
_cell.angle_beta   90.00
_cell.angle_gamma   90.00
#
_symmetry.space_group_name_H-M   'P 1'
#
loop_
_entity.id
_entity.type
_entity.pdbx_description
1 polymer ?
#
loop_
_entity_poly.entity_id
_entity_poly.type
_entity_poly.pdbx_seq_one_letter_code
_entity_poly.pdbx_strand_id
1 'polypeptide(L)'
;MLRVLITILSLNATLAVAQDGLRPLANAFVHMKTENWTEAERVAIKDGQAALDVVLWTKLRAGDGTPREVLDFLSRNKDWPGLPYLRKRSEPVFETAETAQILAFFGDSLPQTAQGALIYARALTRNGQTSKAELMIQNAWVDFSMDQKTQDVFVSQFGGVIKPLHETRLINLLWRDDHAGARAMVPLVSADLAALLQARIALRKKEGDVNALIDAVPAKLRDHPVLSHARFEWRMTSDFRESGISFLRERSKSAVLLGKPQAWVTYRERIIRDMLY
;
A
#
# COMPACT_ATOMS: atom_id res chain seq x y z
N MET A 1 -97.17 8.46 -14.57
CA MET A 1 -96.38 7.80 -13.50
C MET A 1 -95.40 6.82 -14.14
N LEU A 2 -94.17 6.71 -13.58
CA LEU A 2 -93.17 5.65 -13.80
C LEU A 2 -92.46 5.65 -15.18
N ARG A 3 -91.16 5.42 -15.35
CA ARG A 3 -89.95 5.37 -14.50
C ARG A 3 -88.79 5.34 -15.52
N VAL A 4 -87.91 6.34 -15.52
CA VAL A 4 -86.69 6.32 -16.34
C VAL A 4 -85.63 5.56 -15.54
N LEU A 5 -85.19 4.39 -16.03
CA LEU A 5 -84.03 3.68 -15.50
C LEU A 5 -82.80 4.19 -16.25
N ILE A 6 -81.94 4.96 -15.56
CA ILE A 6 -80.59 5.26 -16.02
C ILE A 6 -79.66 4.25 -15.36
N THR A 7 -79.17 3.29 -16.13
CA THR A 7 -78.15 2.34 -15.70
C THR A 7 -76.78 3.02 -15.80
N ILE A 8 -76.23 3.43 -14.66
CA ILE A 8 -74.89 4.01 -14.57
C ILE A 8 -73.88 2.86 -14.63
N LEU A 9 -73.13 2.79 -15.73
CA LEU A 9 -72.02 1.85 -15.90
C LEU A 9 -70.77 2.45 -15.21
N SER A 10 -70.50 2.01 -14.00
CA SER A 10 -69.31 2.42 -13.23
C SER A 10 -68.06 1.76 -13.80
N LEU A 11 -67.32 2.46 -14.65
CA LEU A 11 -66.01 2.05 -15.12
C LEU A 11 -64.98 2.26 -14.00
N ASN A 12 -64.73 1.24 -13.19
CA ASN A 12 -63.63 1.25 -12.22
C ASN A 12 -62.30 1.12 -12.97
N ALA A 13 -61.72 2.26 -13.36
CA ALA A 13 -60.33 2.31 -13.79
C ALA A 13 -59.44 2.13 -12.55
N THR A 14 -59.00 0.91 -12.29
CA THR A 14 -57.87 0.67 -11.40
C THR A 14 -56.63 1.27 -12.05
N LEU A 15 -56.21 2.44 -11.57
CA LEU A 15 -54.88 2.96 -11.83
C LEU A 15 -53.89 1.97 -11.22
N ALA A 16 -53.36 1.07 -12.04
CA ALA A 16 -52.17 0.32 -11.71
C ALA A 16 -51.03 1.35 -11.58
N VAL A 17 -50.77 1.78 -10.34
CA VAL A 17 -49.51 2.44 -10.03
C VAL A 17 -48.41 1.42 -10.31
N ALA A 18 -47.68 1.60 -11.41
CA ALA A 18 -46.41 0.93 -11.56
C ALA A 18 -45.57 1.38 -10.36
N GLN A 19 -45.36 0.49 -9.39
CA GLN A 19 -44.21 0.65 -8.52
C GLN A 19 -43.01 0.51 -9.46
N ASP A 20 -42.51 1.64 -9.98
CA ASP A 20 -41.20 1.69 -10.61
C ASP A 20 -40.18 1.36 -9.51
N GLY A 21 -40.05 0.07 -9.24
CA GLY A 21 -39.05 -0.45 -8.34
C GLY A 21 -37.69 0.03 -8.82
N LEU A 22 -36.79 0.30 -7.86
CA LEU A 22 -35.41 0.61 -8.19
C LEU A 22 -34.90 -0.40 -9.22
N ARG A 23 -34.25 0.11 -10.28
CA ARG A 23 -33.53 -0.77 -11.22
C ARG A 23 -32.65 -1.74 -10.43
N PRO A 24 -32.53 -3.01 -10.84
CA PRO A 24 -31.80 -4.03 -10.07
C PRO A 24 -30.44 -3.56 -9.55
N LEU A 25 -29.60 -2.88 -10.34
CA LEU A 25 -28.32 -2.34 -9.88
C LEU A 25 -28.48 -1.29 -8.76
N ALA A 26 -29.47 -0.39 -8.87
CA ALA A 26 -29.74 0.59 -7.82
C ALA A 26 -30.19 -0.08 -6.51
N ASN A 27 -30.93 -1.19 -6.60
CA ASN A 27 -31.28 -1.99 -5.43
C ASN A 27 -30.06 -2.78 -4.88
N ALA A 28 -29.18 -3.28 -5.74
CA ALA A 28 -27.92 -3.91 -5.33
C ALA A 28 -27.05 -2.97 -4.49
N PHE A 29 -27.04 -1.66 -4.80
CA PHE A 29 -26.33 -0.66 -3.98
C PHE A 29 -26.87 -0.55 -2.54
N VAL A 30 -28.14 -0.86 -2.30
CA VAL A 30 -28.68 -0.92 -0.93
C VAL A 30 -28.01 -2.05 -0.15
N HIS A 31 -27.87 -3.23 -0.77
CA HIS A 31 -27.21 -4.39 -0.16
C HIS A 31 -25.70 -4.22 0.00
N MET A 32 -25.04 -3.52 -0.93
CA MET A 32 -23.61 -3.19 -0.82
C MET A 32 -23.31 -2.30 0.38
N LYS A 33 -24.20 -1.35 0.73
CA LYS A 33 -24.01 -0.48 1.90
C LYS A 33 -23.96 -1.26 3.22
N THR A 34 -24.59 -2.43 3.26
CA THR A 34 -24.60 -3.33 4.41
C THR A 34 -23.66 -4.52 4.20
N GLU A 35 -22.77 -4.47 3.21
CA GLU A 35 -21.82 -5.54 2.83
C GLU A 35 -22.49 -6.90 2.60
N ASN A 36 -23.78 -6.92 2.23
CA ASN A 36 -24.49 -8.13 1.85
C ASN A 36 -24.18 -8.47 0.39
N TRP A 37 -22.94 -8.90 0.15
CA TRP A 37 -22.39 -9.16 -1.19
C TRP A 37 -23.21 -10.20 -1.97
N THR A 38 -23.62 -11.28 -1.31
CA THR A 38 -24.42 -12.35 -1.92
C THR A 38 -25.72 -11.82 -2.52
N GLU A 39 -26.45 -10.99 -1.77
CA GLU A 39 -27.70 -10.43 -2.26
C GLU A 39 -27.45 -9.32 -3.30
N ALA A 40 -26.43 -8.49 -3.09
CA ALA A 40 -26.04 -7.47 -4.07
C ALA A 40 -25.74 -8.08 -5.45
N GLU A 41 -24.97 -9.17 -5.50
CA GLU A 41 -24.64 -9.89 -6.74
C GLU A 41 -25.88 -10.51 -7.38
N ARG A 42 -26.72 -11.19 -6.58
CA ARG A 42 -27.97 -11.82 -7.03
C ARG A 42 -28.95 -10.81 -7.64
N VAL A 43 -28.99 -9.60 -7.11
CA VAL A 43 -29.85 -8.54 -7.63
C VAL A 43 -29.21 -7.89 -8.86
N ALA A 44 -27.92 -7.54 -8.80
CA ALA A 44 -27.24 -6.82 -9.88
C ALA A 44 -27.19 -7.60 -11.20
N ILE A 45 -27.00 -8.92 -11.16
CA ILE A 45 -26.94 -9.74 -12.38
C ILE A 45 -28.22 -9.67 -13.23
N LYS A 46 -29.37 -9.26 -12.64
CA LYS A 46 -30.62 -9.04 -13.39
C LYS A 46 -30.55 -7.83 -14.33
N ASP A 47 -29.63 -6.90 -14.08
CA ASP A 47 -29.28 -5.78 -14.97
C ASP A 47 -28.09 -6.14 -15.91
N GLY A 48 -27.68 -7.40 -15.95
CA GLY A 48 -26.63 -7.93 -16.82
C GLY A 48 -25.24 -7.97 -16.20
N GLN A 49 -24.27 -8.48 -16.97
CA GLN A 49 -22.90 -8.72 -16.50
C GLN A 49 -22.19 -7.44 -16.04
N ALA A 50 -22.40 -6.32 -16.73
CA ALA A 50 -21.78 -5.05 -16.35
C ALA A 50 -22.24 -4.56 -14.95
N ALA A 51 -23.52 -4.76 -14.61
CA ALA A 51 -24.04 -4.44 -13.29
C ALA A 51 -23.45 -5.35 -12.21
N LEU A 52 -23.33 -6.65 -12.48
CA LEU A 52 -22.63 -7.57 -11.57
C LEU A 52 -21.15 -7.18 -11.38
N ASP A 53 -20.45 -6.82 -12.45
CA ASP A 53 -19.03 -6.44 -12.37
C ASP A 53 -18.83 -5.14 -11.57
N VAL A 54 -19.79 -4.21 -11.52
CA VAL A 54 -19.75 -3.06 -10.59
C VAL A 54 -19.80 -3.51 -9.12
N VAL A 55 -20.65 -4.48 -8.78
CA VAL A 55 -20.73 -5.04 -7.43
C VAL A 55 -19.44 -5.78 -7.08
N LEU A 56 -19.00 -6.69 -7.96
CA LEU A 56 -17.77 -7.47 -7.77
C LEU A 56 -16.55 -6.57 -7.62
N TRP A 57 -16.41 -5.54 -8.46
CA TRP A 57 -15.32 -4.57 -8.34
C TRP A 57 -15.24 -3.94 -6.94
N THR A 58 -16.40 -3.63 -6.36
CA THR A 58 -16.46 -3.04 -5.00
C THR A 58 -16.11 -4.08 -3.93
N LYS A 59 -16.69 -5.28 -4.00
CA LYS A 59 -16.41 -6.42 -3.11
C LYS A 59 -14.92 -6.78 -3.10
N LEU A 60 -14.32 -6.94 -4.28
CA LEU A 60 -12.91 -7.33 -4.44
C LEU A 60 -11.95 -6.25 -3.91
N ARG A 61 -12.33 -4.97 -4.01
CA ARG A 61 -11.58 -3.84 -3.41
C ARG A 61 -11.74 -3.77 -1.90
N ALA A 62 -12.84 -4.24 -1.33
CA ALA A 62 -12.97 -4.42 0.12
C ALA A 62 -12.05 -5.55 0.62
N GLY A 63 -11.82 -6.57 -0.21
CA GLY A 63 -11.01 -7.75 0.09
C GLY A 63 -11.85 -9.01 0.35
N ASP A 64 -13.17 -8.94 0.15
CA ASP A 64 -14.14 -9.98 0.51
C ASP A 64 -14.39 -11.01 -0.62
N GLY A 65 -13.44 -11.13 -1.53
CA GLY A 65 -13.51 -12.03 -2.68
C GLY A 65 -12.84 -13.38 -2.46
N THR A 66 -13.00 -14.25 -3.44
CA THR A 66 -12.28 -15.52 -3.58
C THR A 66 -11.22 -15.42 -4.69
N PRO A 67 -10.20 -16.31 -4.71
CA PRO A 67 -9.22 -16.34 -5.79
C PRO A 67 -9.84 -16.46 -7.19
N ARG A 68 -10.92 -17.25 -7.30
CA ARG A 68 -11.65 -17.43 -8.56
C ARG A 68 -12.31 -16.15 -9.01
N GLU A 69 -13.07 -15.48 -8.13
CA GLU A 69 -13.73 -14.22 -8.48
C GLU A 69 -12.73 -13.14 -8.91
N VAL A 70 -11.58 -13.07 -8.24
CA VAL A 70 -10.50 -12.13 -8.59
C VAL A 70 -9.95 -12.41 -9.99
N LEU A 71 -9.57 -13.67 -10.26
CA LEU A 71 -9.02 -14.06 -11.57
C LEU A 71 -10.04 -13.87 -12.69
N ASP A 72 -11.29 -14.27 -12.46
CA ASP A 72 -12.37 -14.15 -13.43
C ASP A 72 -12.66 -12.68 -13.73
N PHE A 73 -12.76 -11.82 -12.71
CA PHE A 73 -12.97 -10.39 -12.87
C PHE A 73 -11.84 -9.73 -13.66
N LEU A 74 -10.57 -10.01 -13.29
CA LEU A 74 -9.40 -9.44 -13.96
C LEU A 74 -9.28 -9.90 -15.42
N SER A 75 -9.69 -11.13 -15.73
CA SER A 75 -9.65 -11.66 -17.09
C SER A 75 -10.65 -10.95 -18.03
N ARG A 76 -11.83 -10.62 -17.51
CA ARG A 76 -12.92 -9.98 -18.26
C ARG A 76 -12.77 -8.45 -18.35
N ASN A 77 -12.21 -7.83 -17.30
CA ASN A 77 -12.23 -6.38 -17.12
C ASN A 77 -10.79 -5.82 -17.05
N LYS A 78 -10.03 -5.96 -18.15
CA LYS A 78 -8.58 -5.65 -18.20
C LYS A 78 -8.24 -4.16 -18.10
N ASP A 79 -9.18 -3.28 -18.44
CA ASP A 79 -9.07 -1.83 -18.46
C ASP A 79 -9.93 -1.15 -17.40
N TRP A 80 -10.47 -1.92 -16.45
CA TRP A 80 -11.35 -1.39 -15.42
C TRP A 80 -10.64 -0.36 -14.52
N PRO A 81 -11.33 0.66 -14.02
CA PRO A 81 -10.70 1.61 -13.10
C PRO A 81 -10.20 0.94 -11.81
N GLY A 82 -9.02 1.36 -11.35
CA GLY A 82 -8.53 1.00 -10.02
C GLY A 82 -8.05 -0.45 -9.85
N LEU A 83 -7.75 -1.18 -10.93
CA LEU A 83 -7.20 -2.53 -10.85
C LEU A 83 -5.95 -2.66 -9.97
N PRO A 84 -4.97 -1.73 -9.98
CA PRO A 84 -3.82 -1.83 -9.09
C PRO A 84 -4.22 -1.94 -7.61
N TYR A 85 -5.19 -1.12 -7.19
CA TYR A 85 -5.72 -1.14 -5.82
C TYR A 85 -6.50 -2.43 -5.54
N LEU A 86 -7.36 -2.87 -6.46
CA LEU A 86 -8.09 -4.14 -6.34
C LEU A 86 -7.10 -5.29 -6.14
N ARG A 87 -6.09 -5.40 -7.00
CA ARG A 87 -5.06 -6.44 -6.92
C ARG A 87 -4.34 -6.41 -5.57
N LYS A 88 -3.90 -5.24 -5.12
CA LYS A 88 -3.25 -5.07 -3.81
C LYS A 88 -4.14 -5.57 -2.66
N ARG A 89 -5.43 -5.23 -2.69
CA ARG A 89 -6.41 -5.63 -1.67
C ARG A 89 -6.73 -7.12 -1.71
N SER A 90 -6.64 -7.74 -2.89
CA SER A 90 -6.89 -9.16 -3.09
C SER A 90 -5.69 -10.06 -2.77
N GLU A 91 -4.46 -9.55 -2.61
CA GLU A 91 -3.29 -10.41 -2.33
C GLU A 91 -3.50 -11.40 -1.16
N PRO A 92 -4.04 -11.00 0.01
CA PRO A 92 -4.22 -11.92 1.13
C PRO A 92 -5.21 -13.07 0.85
N VAL A 93 -6.15 -12.88 -0.08
CA VAL A 93 -7.13 -13.89 -0.49
C VAL A 93 -6.44 -15.13 -1.07
N PHE A 94 -5.22 -14.97 -1.58
CA PHE A 94 -4.45 -16.05 -2.20
C PHE A 94 -3.58 -16.87 -1.22
N GLU A 95 -3.59 -16.57 0.08
CA GLU A 95 -2.74 -17.26 1.07
C GLU A 95 -2.94 -18.80 1.05
N THR A 96 -4.19 -19.24 0.91
CA THR A 96 -4.60 -20.65 0.89
C THR A 96 -5.04 -21.13 -0.50
N ALA A 97 -4.80 -20.34 -1.55
CA ALA A 97 -5.19 -20.68 -2.91
C ALA A 97 -4.28 -21.77 -3.52
N GLU A 98 -4.78 -22.41 -4.57
CA GLU A 98 -4.00 -23.39 -5.32
C GLU A 98 -2.77 -22.74 -5.96
N THR A 99 -1.66 -23.48 -6.04
CA THR A 99 -0.39 -22.96 -6.60
C THR A 99 -0.60 -22.38 -8.00
N ALA A 100 -1.42 -23.03 -8.85
CA ALA A 100 -1.75 -22.53 -10.17
C ALA A 100 -2.49 -21.18 -10.15
N GLN A 101 -3.41 -20.96 -9.20
CA GLN A 101 -4.14 -19.69 -9.07
C GLN A 101 -3.21 -18.56 -8.59
N ILE A 102 -2.32 -18.86 -7.65
CA ILE A 102 -1.32 -17.89 -7.16
C ILE A 102 -0.39 -17.48 -8.32
N LEU A 103 0.13 -18.44 -9.07
CA LEU A 103 1.00 -18.16 -10.21
C LEU A 103 0.27 -17.39 -11.32
N ALA A 104 -1.00 -17.72 -11.60
CA ALA A 104 -1.82 -16.99 -12.56
C ALA A 104 -2.09 -15.55 -12.11
N PHE A 105 -2.35 -15.34 -10.82
CA PHE A 105 -2.55 -14.01 -10.27
C PHE A 105 -1.28 -13.18 -10.41
N PHE A 106 -0.14 -13.62 -9.87
CA PHE A 106 1.10 -12.83 -9.88
C PHE A 106 1.90 -12.90 -11.20
N GLY A 107 1.47 -13.69 -12.18
CA GLY A 107 2.19 -13.89 -13.45
C GLY A 107 2.34 -12.60 -14.26
N ASP A 108 1.27 -11.81 -14.35
CA ASP A 108 1.23 -10.57 -15.13
C ASP A 108 1.47 -9.31 -14.30
N SER A 109 1.61 -9.43 -12.98
CA SER A 109 1.82 -8.28 -12.10
C SER A 109 2.51 -8.71 -10.82
N LEU A 110 3.59 -7.99 -10.47
CA LEU A 110 4.34 -8.25 -9.26
C LEU A 110 3.48 -7.98 -8.00
N PRO A 111 3.78 -8.65 -6.88
CA PRO A 111 3.20 -8.32 -5.59
C PRO A 111 3.41 -6.84 -5.23
N GLN A 112 2.43 -6.27 -4.52
CA GLN A 112 2.40 -4.89 -4.04
C GLN A 112 2.48 -4.81 -2.50
N THR A 113 2.53 -5.94 -1.81
CA THR A 113 2.71 -6.04 -0.36
C THR A 113 3.74 -7.11 -0.01
N ALA A 114 4.31 -7.01 1.21
CA ALA A 114 5.20 -8.03 1.74
C ALA A 114 4.49 -9.40 1.91
N GLN A 115 3.21 -9.40 2.27
CA GLN A 115 2.41 -10.62 2.37
C GLN A 115 2.22 -11.26 0.99
N GLY A 116 1.83 -10.50 -0.03
CA GLY A 116 1.71 -11.00 -1.40
C GLY A 116 3.03 -11.55 -1.93
N ALA A 117 4.16 -10.93 -1.58
CA ALA A 117 5.48 -11.43 -1.94
C ALA A 117 5.79 -12.79 -1.29
N LEU A 118 5.41 -13.01 -0.03
CA LEU A 118 5.53 -14.32 0.62
C LEU A 118 4.65 -15.37 -0.06
N ILE A 119 3.39 -15.03 -0.34
CA ILE A 119 2.44 -15.93 -1.02
C ILE A 119 3.02 -16.36 -2.36
N TYR A 120 3.50 -15.39 -3.15
CA TYR A 120 4.06 -15.67 -4.46
C TYR A 120 5.37 -16.47 -4.39
N ALA A 121 6.29 -16.09 -3.49
CA ALA A 121 7.55 -16.81 -3.31
C ALA A 121 7.32 -18.27 -2.92
N ARG A 122 6.37 -18.55 -2.01
CA ARG A 122 6.01 -19.92 -1.64
C ARG A 122 5.44 -20.71 -2.82
N ALA A 123 4.60 -20.10 -3.65
CA ALA A 123 4.09 -20.74 -4.86
C ALA A 123 5.19 -21.00 -5.89
N LEU A 124 6.12 -20.06 -6.07
CA LEU A 124 7.30 -20.23 -6.93
C LEU A 124 8.17 -21.40 -6.45
N THR A 125 8.44 -21.50 -5.15
CA THR A 125 9.20 -22.63 -4.57
C THR A 125 8.50 -23.96 -4.82
N ARG A 126 7.17 -24.05 -4.58
CA ARG A 126 6.39 -25.26 -4.87
C ARG A 126 6.41 -25.65 -6.35
N ASN A 127 6.57 -24.66 -7.24
CA ASN A 127 6.67 -24.86 -8.69
C ASN A 127 8.13 -25.02 -9.19
N GLY A 128 9.08 -25.28 -8.29
CA GLY A 128 10.49 -25.51 -8.63
C GLY A 128 11.29 -24.26 -9.03
N GLN A 129 10.73 -23.05 -8.88
CA GLN A 129 11.36 -21.78 -9.27
C GLN A 129 12.03 -21.09 -8.06
N THR A 130 12.88 -21.81 -7.32
CA THR A 130 13.48 -21.33 -6.06
C THR A 130 14.26 -20.03 -6.21
N SER A 131 15.10 -19.88 -7.24
CA SER A 131 15.88 -18.64 -7.44
C SER A 131 14.98 -17.42 -7.67
N LYS A 132 13.84 -17.60 -8.35
CA LYS A 132 12.85 -16.52 -8.54
C LYS A 132 12.14 -16.18 -7.23
N ALA A 133 11.85 -17.19 -6.41
CA ALA A 133 11.28 -17.00 -5.07
C ALA A 133 12.23 -16.19 -4.17
N GLU A 134 13.52 -16.54 -4.16
CA GLU A 134 14.54 -15.83 -3.38
C GLU A 134 14.70 -14.38 -3.83
N LEU A 135 14.75 -14.12 -5.14
CA LEU A 135 14.80 -12.75 -5.67
C LEU A 135 13.55 -11.94 -5.27
N MET A 136 12.37 -12.55 -5.34
CA MET A 136 11.12 -11.91 -4.90
C MET A 136 11.19 -11.51 -3.42
N ILE A 137 11.69 -12.41 -2.57
CA ILE A 137 11.86 -12.14 -1.14
C ILE A 137 12.89 -11.05 -0.86
N GLN A 138 14.03 -11.07 -1.55
CA GLN A 138 15.07 -10.04 -1.41
C GLN A 138 14.53 -8.65 -1.76
N ASN A 139 13.82 -8.53 -2.89
CA ASN A 139 13.20 -7.27 -3.30
C ASN A 139 12.14 -6.80 -2.29
N ALA A 140 11.22 -7.69 -1.91
CA ALA A 140 10.18 -7.38 -0.94
C ALA A 140 10.74 -6.98 0.44
N TRP A 141 11.83 -7.61 0.86
CA TRP A 141 12.54 -7.27 2.09
C TRP A 141 13.10 -5.86 2.04
N VAL A 142 13.67 -5.43 0.93
CA VAL A 142 14.27 -4.09 0.82
C VAL A 142 13.19 -3.01 0.64
N ASP A 143 12.12 -3.30 -0.11
CA ASP A 143 11.18 -2.29 -0.60
C ASP A 143 9.91 -2.15 0.23
N PHE A 144 9.38 -3.21 0.83
CA PHE A 144 8.09 -3.14 1.51
C PHE A 144 8.19 -2.85 3.00
N SER A 145 7.33 -1.94 3.45
CA SER A 145 6.95 -1.84 4.86
C SER A 145 6.08 -3.04 5.22
N MET A 146 6.28 -3.58 6.42
CA MET A 146 5.55 -4.76 6.88
C MET A 146 5.44 -4.74 8.41
N ASP A 147 4.43 -5.42 8.94
CA ASP A 147 4.30 -5.60 10.38
C ASP A 147 5.35 -6.58 10.92
N GLN A 148 5.47 -6.62 12.25
CA GLN A 148 6.45 -7.48 12.91
C GLN A 148 6.22 -8.95 12.57
N LYS A 149 4.96 -9.41 12.55
CA LYS A 149 4.60 -10.80 12.25
C LYS A 149 5.11 -11.22 10.86
N THR A 150 4.91 -10.38 9.85
CA THR A 150 5.38 -10.65 8.48
C THR A 150 6.89 -10.63 8.45
N GLN A 151 7.55 -9.66 9.11
CA GLN A 151 9.00 -9.61 9.18
C GLN A 151 9.61 -10.87 9.83
N ASP A 152 9.01 -11.38 10.90
CA ASP A 152 9.47 -12.60 11.57
C ASP A 152 9.38 -13.83 10.63
N VAL A 153 8.37 -13.87 9.77
CA VAL A 153 8.24 -14.90 8.73
C VAL A 153 9.35 -14.76 7.68
N PHE A 154 9.68 -13.55 7.23
CA PHE A 154 10.82 -13.33 6.31
C PHE A 154 12.13 -13.82 6.93
N VAL A 155 12.41 -13.44 8.18
CA VAL A 155 13.65 -13.81 8.87
C VAL A 155 13.73 -15.32 9.11
N SER A 156 12.65 -15.93 9.58
CA SER A 156 12.64 -17.38 9.87
C SER A 156 12.74 -18.25 8.63
N GLN A 157 12.04 -17.91 7.54
CA GLN A 157 11.98 -18.74 6.33
C GLN A 157 13.10 -18.41 5.33
N PHE A 158 13.56 -17.16 5.29
CA PHE A 158 14.47 -16.66 4.24
C PHE A 158 15.69 -15.92 4.79
N GLY A 159 15.99 -16.05 6.09
CA GLY A 159 17.11 -15.39 6.76
C GLY A 159 18.45 -15.51 6.02
N GLY A 160 18.71 -16.65 5.39
CA GLY A 160 19.94 -16.88 4.61
C GLY A 160 20.11 -15.91 3.44
N VAL A 161 19.04 -15.60 2.70
CA VAL A 161 19.10 -14.75 1.49
C VAL A 161 18.90 -13.26 1.79
N ILE A 162 18.23 -12.92 2.90
CA ILE A 162 17.98 -11.52 3.26
C ILE A 162 19.03 -10.92 4.20
N LYS A 163 19.82 -11.74 4.91
CA LYS A 163 20.85 -11.27 5.84
C LYS A 163 21.81 -10.24 5.23
N PRO A 164 22.32 -10.42 4.00
CA PRO A 164 23.18 -9.43 3.36
C PRO A 164 22.49 -8.07 3.09
N LEU A 165 21.15 -8.04 3.12
CA LEU A 165 20.32 -6.88 2.77
C LEU A 165 19.78 -6.12 3.99
N HIS A 166 20.13 -6.52 5.22
CA HIS A 166 19.64 -5.88 6.43
C HIS A 166 19.96 -4.38 6.48
N GLU A 167 21.18 -3.98 6.13
CA GLU A 167 21.57 -2.58 6.08
C GLU A 167 20.77 -1.82 5.01
N THR A 168 20.68 -2.36 3.80
CA THR A 168 19.90 -1.75 2.71
C THR A 168 18.45 -1.53 3.10
N ARG A 169 17.79 -2.53 3.70
CA ARG A 169 16.42 -2.40 4.21
C ARG A 169 16.34 -1.30 5.26
N LEU A 170 17.22 -1.30 6.26
CA LEU A 170 17.24 -0.28 7.31
C LEU A 170 17.34 1.13 6.70
N ILE A 171 18.31 1.36 5.81
CA ILE A 171 18.49 2.66 5.18
C ILE A 171 17.27 3.07 4.36
N ASN A 172 16.64 2.14 3.62
CA ASN A 172 15.42 2.42 2.87
C ASN A 172 14.22 2.75 3.76
N LEU A 173 14.08 2.09 4.91
CA LEU A 173 13.03 2.39 5.90
C LEU A 173 13.25 3.79 6.49
N LEU A 174 14.49 4.13 6.83
CA LEU A 174 14.83 5.46 7.34
C LEU A 174 14.55 6.55 6.30
N TRP A 175 14.87 6.36 5.02
CA TRP A 175 14.53 7.31 3.96
C TRP A 175 13.02 7.51 3.75
N ARG A 176 12.20 6.52 4.11
CA ARG A 176 10.74 6.56 4.02
C ARG A 176 10.07 7.10 5.28
N ASP A 177 10.85 7.46 6.31
CA ASP A 177 10.33 7.78 7.63
C ASP A 177 9.52 6.64 8.28
N ASP A 178 9.73 5.38 7.87
CA ASP A 178 9.09 4.22 8.49
C ASP A 178 9.80 3.88 9.80
N HIS A 179 9.53 4.66 10.85
CA HIS A 179 10.16 4.51 12.16
C HIS A 179 9.85 3.18 12.83
N ALA A 180 8.64 2.65 12.63
CA ALA A 180 8.23 1.38 13.23
C ALA A 180 9.01 0.22 12.61
N GLY A 181 9.03 0.13 11.28
CA GLY A 181 9.80 -0.89 10.55
C GLY A 181 11.30 -0.74 10.81
N ALA A 182 11.82 0.48 10.86
CA ALA A 182 13.23 0.70 11.14
C ALA A 182 13.61 0.23 12.55
N ARG A 183 12.80 0.50 13.58
CA ARG A 183 13.05 -0.02 14.94
C ARG A 183 13.00 -1.54 15.01
N ALA A 184 12.11 -2.17 14.25
CA ALA A 184 12.05 -3.63 14.14
C ALA A 184 13.35 -4.25 13.58
N MET A 185 14.21 -3.47 12.91
CA MET A 185 15.50 -3.94 12.42
C MET A 185 16.60 -3.99 13.49
N VAL A 186 16.42 -3.39 14.66
CA VAL A 186 17.46 -3.33 15.72
C VAL A 186 18.05 -4.71 16.07
N PRO A 187 17.27 -5.79 16.23
CA PRO A 187 17.82 -7.11 16.52
C PRO A 187 18.63 -7.73 15.37
N LEU A 188 18.54 -7.16 14.16
CA LEU A 188 19.07 -7.72 12.91
C LEU A 188 20.32 -6.99 12.40
N VAL A 189 20.67 -5.84 12.99
CA VAL A 189 21.76 -4.97 12.54
C VAL A 189 22.83 -4.80 13.62
N SER A 190 23.99 -4.25 13.23
CA SER A 190 25.07 -3.94 14.17
C SER A 190 24.69 -2.81 15.13
N ALA A 191 25.38 -2.72 16.27
CA ALA A 191 25.22 -1.62 17.21
C ALA A 191 25.48 -0.24 16.57
N ASP A 192 26.43 -0.16 15.63
CA ASP A 192 26.73 1.05 14.87
C ASP A 192 25.51 1.54 14.06
N LEU A 193 24.86 0.64 13.34
CA LEU A 193 23.66 0.94 12.55
C LEU A 193 22.46 1.24 13.45
N ALA A 194 22.35 0.57 14.59
CA ALA A 194 21.34 0.88 15.60
C ALA A 194 21.51 2.31 16.14
N ALA A 195 22.75 2.74 16.45
CA ALA A 195 23.04 4.11 16.88
C ALA A 195 22.67 5.15 15.79
N LEU A 196 23.04 4.89 14.53
CA LEU A 196 22.65 5.72 13.39
C LEU A 196 21.11 5.87 13.29
N LEU A 197 20.39 4.75 13.41
CA LEU A 197 18.93 4.72 13.42
C LEU A 197 18.35 5.59 14.54
N GLN A 198 18.83 5.42 15.78
CA GLN A 198 18.28 6.14 16.93
C GLN A 198 18.46 7.65 16.78
N ALA A 199 19.66 8.10 16.40
CA ALA A 199 19.94 9.51 16.13
C ALA A 199 19.05 10.08 15.02
N ARG A 200 18.90 9.34 13.92
CA ARG A 200 18.07 9.76 12.78
C ARG A 200 16.60 9.88 13.17
N ILE A 201 16.05 8.91 13.91
CA ILE A 201 14.65 8.97 14.38
C ILE A 201 14.45 10.12 15.36
N ALA A 202 15.36 10.31 16.32
CA ALA A 202 15.28 11.40 17.29
C ALA A 202 15.28 12.79 16.63
N LEU A 203 16.16 13.01 15.64
CA LEU A 203 16.17 14.22 14.83
C LEU A 203 14.82 14.49 14.15
N ARG A 204 14.23 13.45 13.55
CA ARG A 204 12.99 13.60 12.78
C ARG A 204 11.76 13.77 13.66
N LYS A 205 11.75 13.17 14.84
CA LYS A 205 10.69 13.33 15.83
C LYS A 205 10.89 14.54 16.75
N LYS A 206 12.07 15.16 16.75
CA LYS A 206 12.48 16.21 17.71
C LYS A 206 12.35 15.75 19.16
N GLU A 207 12.71 14.51 19.42
CA GLU A 207 12.55 13.85 20.72
C GLU A 207 13.91 13.48 21.32
N GLY A 208 14.01 13.59 22.65
CA GLY A 208 15.21 13.22 23.40
C GLY A 208 16.38 14.19 23.23
N ASP A 209 17.54 13.79 23.76
CA ASP A 209 18.79 14.53 23.58
C ASP A 209 19.42 14.18 22.23
N VAL A 210 19.04 14.96 21.21
CA VAL A 210 19.52 14.80 19.84
C VAL A 210 21.05 14.90 19.73
N ASN A 211 21.68 15.76 20.53
CA ASN A 211 23.14 15.94 20.47
C ASN A 211 23.85 14.70 21.00
N ALA A 212 23.45 14.21 22.18
CA ALA A 212 24.00 12.98 22.75
C ALA A 212 23.82 11.78 21.80
N LEU A 213 22.66 11.67 21.14
CA LEU A 213 22.40 10.59 20.19
C LEU A 213 23.27 10.70 18.91
N ILE A 214 23.50 11.90 18.40
CA ILE A 214 24.42 12.13 17.27
C ILE A 214 25.86 11.78 17.67
N ASP A 215 26.29 12.16 18.87
CA ASP A 215 27.65 11.91 19.37
C ASP A 215 27.92 10.42 19.55
N ALA A 216 26.90 9.65 19.94
CA ALA A 216 26.94 8.20 20.03
C ALA A 216 27.06 7.49 18.67
N VAL A 217 26.79 8.17 17.54
CA VAL A 217 26.99 7.60 16.21
C VAL A 217 28.50 7.48 15.92
N PRO A 218 29.00 6.28 15.54
CA PRO A 218 30.42 6.09 15.21
C PRO A 218 30.88 7.01 14.09
N ALA A 219 32.14 7.47 14.15
CA ALA A 219 32.70 8.45 13.21
C ALA A 219 32.46 8.10 11.73
N LYS A 220 32.61 6.82 11.36
CA LYS A 220 32.37 6.33 9.99
C LYS A 220 30.92 6.48 9.48
N LEU A 221 29.95 6.65 10.37
CA LEU A 221 28.52 6.83 10.05
C LEU A 221 28.00 8.24 10.30
N ARG A 222 28.78 9.14 10.92
CA ARG A 222 28.33 10.52 11.25
C ARG A 222 27.95 11.34 10.03
N ASP A 223 28.64 11.09 8.91
CA ASP A 223 28.36 11.73 7.61
C ASP A 223 27.42 10.92 6.73
N HIS A 224 26.85 9.82 7.22
CA HIS A 224 25.95 9.00 6.44
C HIS A 224 24.78 9.85 5.88
N PRO A 225 24.42 9.74 4.59
CA PRO A 225 23.46 10.64 3.96
C PRO A 225 22.09 10.71 4.65
N VAL A 226 21.60 9.58 5.17
CA VAL A 226 20.30 9.54 5.88
C VAL A 226 20.30 10.36 7.19
N LEU A 227 21.44 10.42 7.88
CA LEU A 227 21.61 11.23 9.08
C LEU A 227 21.83 12.70 8.70
N SER A 228 22.65 12.94 7.67
CA SER A 228 22.85 14.29 7.12
C SER A 228 21.52 14.93 6.73
N HIS A 229 20.66 14.20 6.04
CA HIS A 229 19.32 14.68 5.66
C HIS A 229 18.45 15.02 6.88
N ALA A 230 18.40 14.15 7.89
CA ALA A 230 17.66 14.43 9.12
C ALA A 230 18.21 15.65 9.89
N ARG A 231 19.54 15.81 9.96
CA ARG A 231 20.17 16.99 10.57
C ARG A 231 19.87 18.27 9.80
N PHE A 232 19.82 18.20 8.47
CA PHE A 232 19.42 19.31 7.63
C PHE A 232 17.97 19.73 7.91
N GLU A 233 17.02 18.80 7.83
CA GLU A 233 15.61 19.12 8.05
C GLU A 233 15.32 19.63 9.46
N TRP A 234 16.00 19.07 10.47
CA TRP A 234 15.91 19.57 11.83
C TRP A 234 16.34 21.04 11.91
N ARG A 235 17.46 21.43 11.29
CA ARG A 235 17.91 22.84 11.25
C ARG A 235 16.91 23.74 10.54
N MET A 236 16.35 23.28 9.43
CA MET A 236 15.37 24.03 8.65
C MET A 236 14.03 24.23 9.36
N THR A 237 13.78 23.52 10.46
CA THR A 237 12.51 23.58 11.21
C THR A 237 12.69 24.00 12.67
N SER A 238 13.90 24.36 13.09
CA SER A 238 14.25 24.71 14.49
C SER A 238 15.04 26.02 14.57
N ASP A 239 14.67 27.02 13.78
CA ASP A 239 15.27 28.38 13.74
C ASP A 239 16.75 28.47 13.33
N PHE A 240 17.33 27.39 12.82
CA PHE A 240 18.73 27.34 12.36
C PHE A 240 18.86 27.42 10.83
N ARG A 241 17.98 28.20 10.17
CA ARG A 241 17.83 28.23 8.71
C ARG A 241 19.15 28.47 7.97
N GLU A 242 19.92 29.50 8.32
CA GLU A 242 21.17 29.82 7.63
C GLU A 242 22.19 28.70 7.72
N SER A 243 22.34 28.09 8.90
CA SER A 243 23.20 26.92 9.07
C SER A 243 22.70 25.71 8.29
N GLY A 244 21.37 25.56 8.14
CA GLY A 244 20.75 24.54 7.31
C GLY A 244 21.05 24.74 5.82
N ILE A 245 20.97 25.97 5.32
CA ILE A 245 21.31 26.33 3.94
C ILE A 245 22.80 26.09 3.66
N SER A 246 23.68 26.49 4.58
CA SER A 246 25.12 26.22 4.48
C SER A 246 25.41 24.71 4.44
N PHE A 247 24.79 23.96 5.34
CA PHE A 247 24.93 22.49 5.38
C PHE A 247 24.41 21.83 4.09
N LEU A 248 23.28 22.28 3.56
CA LEU A 248 22.77 21.82 2.26
C LEU A 248 23.78 22.08 1.13
N ARG A 249 24.37 23.28 1.07
CA ARG A 249 25.37 23.63 0.06
C ARG A 249 26.56 22.68 0.13
N GLU A 250 27.03 22.38 1.33
CA GLU A 250 28.14 21.45 1.55
C GLU A 250 27.81 20.03 1.05
N ARG A 251 26.63 19.51 1.41
CA ARG A 251 26.20 18.17 0.99
C ARG A 251 25.89 18.10 -0.51
N SER A 252 25.51 19.21 -1.13
CA SER A 252 25.16 19.28 -2.56
C SER A 252 26.35 19.16 -3.52
N LYS A 253 27.57 18.99 -3.01
CA LYS A 253 28.78 18.80 -3.82
C LYS A 253 28.81 17.47 -4.60
N SER A 254 28.06 16.45 -4.19
CA SER A 254 27.95 15.19 -4.94
C SER A 254 26.67 14.41 -4.63
N ALA A 255 26.25 13.54 -5.56
CA ALA A 255 25.12 12.63 -5.33
C ALA A 255 25.37 11.66 -4.16
N VAL A 256 26.63 11.24 -3.96
CA VAL A 256 27.05 10.36 -2.87
C VAL A 256 26.78 10.99 -1.50
N LEU A 257 27.13 12.27 -1.33
CA LEU A 257 26.88 13.00 -0.07
C LEU A 257 25.39 13.21 0.21
N LEU A 258 24.58 13.31 -0.84
CA LEU A 258 23.12 13.44 -0.73
C LEU A 258 22.43 12.11 -0.47
N GLY A 259 23.01 10.98 -0.91
CA GLY A 259 22.44 9.64 -0.87
C GLY A 259 21.23 9.49 -1.79
N LYS A 260 20.13 10.17 -1.46
CA LYS A 260 18.90 10.24 -2.27
C LYS A 260 18.63 11.70 -2.67
N PRO A 261 19.24 12.22 -3.75
CA PRO A 261 19.10 13.63 -4.16
C PRO A 261 17.65 14.14 -4.25
N GLN A 262 16.71 13.28 -4.64
CA GLN A 262 15.29 13.61 -4.76
C GLN A 262 14.66 13.99 -3.41
N ALA A 263 15.15 13.43 -2.30
CA ALA A 263 14.65 13.74 -0.95
C ALA A 263 14.98 15.18 -0.48
N TRP A 264 15.82 15.89 -1.22
CA TRP A 264 16.25 17.26 -0.91
C TRP A 264 15.54 18.33 -1.75
N VAL A 265 14.84 17.93 -2.82
CA VAL A 265 14.32 18.83 -3.85
C VAL A 265 13.32 19.83 -3.27
N THR A 266 12.35 19.36 -2.49
CA THR A 266 11.30 20.22 -1.91
C THR A 266 11.88 21.39 -1.11
N TYR A 267 12.92 21.14 -0.31
CA TYR A 267 13.59 22.20 0.44
C TYR A 267 14.40 23.14 -0.47
N ARG A 268 15.09 22.60 -1.48
CA ARG A 268 15.86 23.41 -2.43
C ARG A 268 14.96 24.39 -3.19
N GLU A 269 13.83 23.90 -3.71
CA GLU A 269 12.86 24.74 -4.42
C GLU A 269 12.32 25.85 -3.52
N ARG A 270 11.98 25.52 -2.27
CA ARG A 270 11.53 26.51 -1.29
C ARG A 270 12.61 27.55 -0.98
N ILE A 271 13.84 27.12 -0.72
CA ILE A 271 14.96 28.02 -0.43
C ILE A 271 15.22 28.98 -1.61
N ILE A 272 15.23 28.46 -2.84
CA ILE A 272 15.40 29.29 -4.04
C ILE A 272 14.28 30.32 -4.15
N ARG A 273 13.02 29.90 -3.95
CA ARG A 273 11.87 30.81 -3.98
C ARG A 273 12.00 31.92 -2.94
N ASP A 274 12.35 31.56 -1.70
CA ASP A 274 12.54 32.52 -0.59
C ASP A 274 13.74 33.48 -0.81
N MET A 275 14.63 33.17 -1.75
CA MET A 275 15.78 34.04 -2.11
C MET A 275 15.47 34.99 -3.27
N LEU A 276 14.41 34.72 -4.05
CA LEU A 276 14.00 35.52 -5.20
C LEU A 276 12.98 36.60 -4.86
N TYR A 277 12.28 36.46 -3.74
CA TYR A 277 11.24 37.36 -3.24
C TYR A 277 11.57 37.79 -1.81
#